data_AF-V5IR02-F1
#
_entry.id   AF-V5IR02-F1
#
_cell.length_a   1.000
_cell.length_b   1.000
_cell.length_c   1.000
_cell.angle_alpha   90.00
_cell.angle_beta   90.00
_cell.angle_gamma   90.00
#
_symmetry.space_group_name_H-M   'P 1'
#
loop_
_entity.id
_entity.type
_entity.pdbx_description
1 polymer ?
#
loop_
_entity_poly.entity_id
_entity_poly.type
_entity_poly.pdbx_seq_one_letter_code
_entity_poly.pdbx_strand_id
1 'polypeptide(L)'
;MGSHLSTCAPKGDEYYHCDYSIAGFRDNTSTVADGILGFTSVALQEELQSLQPNPDVAGVGTLVGFVISFAASTLLALFIHSVECHEIFGQSHKGDHEKHSTKHWWNIADTILISWSDQQLVLGMATSIAALKTWCSFSTYHLNLIGQWLVLCSVTHANALLVHCKYFHRRRLLADGLRVVTILTNLILSGMVFFVSRSVGGKGMPSVADHTPLQILPAQCFFKHAILAPGLKLVDGYDQYSHPNGQALFLMSLLILIAAGLSMAAHRWRGKGARKSRWSWSLRTVMLLANIGVGFASLVSSVELRDWMHANGWMEDDSELEWSYGQFIPALLGLLVFVSVLENVFDELPDRKSMDQQSLIQLGRDGQFEMDMRRISAQSKMDFKVPQTTVSPLDPRPFDPNEGRKW
;
A
#
# COMPACT_ATOMS: atom_id res chain seq x y z
N MET A 1 -6.51 35.01 9.09
CA MET A 1 -5.76 33.87 9.65
C MET A 1 -4.31 34.03 9.22
N GLY A 2 -3.51 34.72 10.04
CA GLY A 2 -2.07 34.84 9.81
C GLY A 2 -1.41 33.51 10.13
N SER A 3 -0.79 32.89 9.13
CA SER A 3 -0.04 31.66 9.26
C SER A 3 1.23 31.93 10.07
N HIS A 4 1.15 31.80 11.39
CA HIS A 4 2.28 31.42 12.22
C HIS A 4 2.68 29.99 11.84
N LEU A 5 3.23 29.79 10.63
CA LEU A 5 4.13 28.67 10.43
C LEU A 5 5.32 29.01 11.30
N SER A 6 5.41 28.34 12.45
CA SER A 6 6.51 28.45 13.39
C SER A 6 7.80 28.32 12.61
N THR A 7 8.47 29.44 12.37
CA THR A 7 9.86 29.45 11.94
C THR A 7 10.60 28.56 12.93
N CYS A 8 11.42 27.63 12.41
CA CYS A 8 12.34 26.82 13.20
C CYS A 8 13.25 27.76 14.00
N ALA A 9 12.78 28.24 15.14
CA ALA A 9 13.56 28.89 16.16
C ALA A 9 13.97 27.75 17.11
N PRO A 10 15.25 27.38 17.15
CA PRO A 10 15.70 26.35 18.09
C PRO A 10 15.25 26.74 19.50
N LYS A 11 14.77 25.76 20.27
CA LYS A 11 14.51 25.94 21.70
C LYS A 11 15.88 26.00 22.40
N GLY A 12 16.44 27.20 22.49
CA GLY A 12 17.79 27.46 23.00
C GLY A 12 18.59 28.25 21.97
N ASP A 13 19.38 29.23 22.41
CA ASP A 13 20.09 30.22 21.58
C ASP A 13 21.21 29.64 20.67
N GLU A 14 21.26 28.34 20.47
CA GLU A 14 22.17 27.69 19.53
C GLU A 14 21.61 27.81 18.11
N TYR A 15 21.97 28.91 17.44
CA TYR A 15 21.77 29.05 16.01
C TYR A 15 22.57 27.99 15.28
N TYR A 16 21.87 27.06 14.62
CA TYR A 16 22.52 26.19 13.63
C TYR A 16 23.10 27.06 12.52
N HIS A 17 24.43 27.08 12.44
CA HIS A 17 25.15 27.80 11.41
C HIS A 17 25.15 26.93 10.15
N CYS A 18 24.28 27.25 9.19
CA CYS A 18 24.27 26.60 7.88
C CYS A 18 25.45 27.12 7.06
N ASP A 19 26.62 26.53 7.25
CA ASP A 19 27.81 26.91 6.49
C ASP A 19 27.83 26.20 5.12
N TYR A 20 27.33 26.89 4.10
CA TYR A 20 27.33 26.40 2.72
C TYR A 20 28.70 26.46 2.05
N SER A 21 29.69 27.12 2.66
CA SER A 21 31.04 27.21 2.08
C SER A 21 31.70 25.84 1.96
N ILE A 22 31.27 24.89 2.80
CA ILE A 22 31.71 23.49 2.85
C ILE A 22 31.24 22.70 1.61
N ALA A 23 30.09 23.05 1.02
CA ALA A 23 29.52 22.34 -0.13
C ALA A 23 30.01 22.86 -1.49
N GLY A 24 30.94 23.82 -1.51
CA GLY A 24 31.56 24.33 -2.73
C GLY A 24 32.46 23.26 -3.37
N PHE A 25 31.86 22.38 -4.17
CA PHE A 25 32.62 21.46 -5.03
C PHE A 25 33.44 22.31 -6.00
N ARG A 26 34.76 22.32 -5.82
CA ARG A 26 35.66 23.06 -6.71
C ARG A 26 35.71 22.29 -8.03
N ASP A 27 35.04 22.82 -9.05
CA ASP A 27 35.19 22.37 -10.43
C ASP A 27 36.66 22.53 -10.84
N ASN A 28 37.42 21.43 -10.79
CA ASN A 28 38.83 21.36 -11.18
C ASN A 28 39.06 21.58 -12.68
N THR A 29 38.03 21.94 -13.45
CA THR A 29 38.10 22.20 -14.89
C THR A 29 38.41 23.65 -15.24
N SER A 30 38.46 24.55 -14.26
CA SER A 30 39.09 25.86 -14.47
C SER A 30 40.60 25.74 -14.25
N THR A 31 41.34 25.52 -15.33
CA THR A 31 42.79 25.73 -15.39
C THR A 31 43.08 27.18 -15.01
N VAL A 32 43.31 27.42 -13.73
CA VAL A 32 43.82 28.68 -13.20
C VAL A 32 45.29 28.78 -13.60
N ALA A 33 45.57 29.64 -14.57
CA ALA A 33 46.92 30.01 -15.00
C ALA A 33 47.63 30.97 -14.02
N ASP A 34 47.01 31.38 -12.91
CA ASP A 34 47.59 32.33 -11.98
C ASP A 34 47.81 31.72 -10.60
N GLY A 35 49.09 31.51 -10.26
CA GLY A 35 49.57 30.81 -9.06
C GLY A 35 49.20 31.44 -7.73
N ILE A 36 47.94 31.32 -7.32
CA ILE A 36 47.48 31.56 -5.96
C ILE A 36 47.34 30.23 -5.24
N LEU A 37 48.09 30.08 -4.15
CA LEU A 37 48.16 28.94 -3.25
C LEU A 37 46.78 28.33 -2.97
N GLY A 38 46.58 27.11 -3.47
CA GLY A 38 45.43 26.29 -3.14
C GLY A 38 45.51 25.88 -1.67
N PHE A 39 44.65 26.46 -0.84
CA PHE A 39 44.35 25.89 0.47
C PHE A 39 43.73 24.50 0.25
N THR A 40 44.41 23.50 0.78
CA THR A 40 44.05 22.08 0.77
C THR A 40 42.75 21.85 1.54
N SER A 41 41.76 21.27 0.85
CA SER A 41 40.40 20.94 1.33
C SER A 41 40.32 19.78 2.32
N VAL A 42 41.46 19.22 2.75
CA VAL A 42 41.48 18.02 3.60
C VAL A 42 41.13 18.34 5.06
N ALA A 43 41.46 19.54 5.55
CA ALA A 43 41.17 19.93 6.94
C ALA A 43 39.70 20.29 7.20
N LEU A 44 38.92 20.64 6.16
CA LEU A 44 37.50 21.00 6.30
C LEU A 44 36.59 19.75 6.34
N GLN A 45 37.09 18.62 5.83
CA GLN A 45 36.37 17.35 5.85
C GLN A 45 36.43 16.66 7.22
N GLU A 46 37.43 16.96 8.05
CA GLU A 46 37.50 16.47 9.44
C GLU A 46 36.57 17.22 10.42
N GLU A 47 36.11 18.44 10.08
CA GLU A 47 35.10 19.17 10.87
C GLU A 47 33.66 18.94 10.40
N LEU A 48 33.46 18.21 9.29
CA LEU A 48 32.13 17.76 8.89
C LEU A 48 31.70 16.68 9.87
N GLN A 49 31.07 17.13 10.97
CA GLN A 49 30.49 16.26 11.98
C GLN A 49 29.69 15.18 11.27
N SER A 50 30.10 13.94 11.50
CA SER A 50 29.38 12.75 11.13
C SER A 50 27.91 12.93 11.49
N LEU A 51 27.01 12.55 10.57
CA LEU A 51 25.58 12.67 10.80
C LEU A 51 25.24 11.81 12.02
N GLN A 52 24.67 12.43 13.06
CA GLN A 52 24.16 11.67 14.20
C GLN A 52 22.99 10.79 13.72
N PRO A 53 23.13 9.46 13.80
CA PRO A 53 22.10 8.54 13.33
C PRO A 53 20.82 8.63 14.18
N ASN A 54 19.67 8.39 13.55
CA ASN A 54 18.38 8.38 14.23
C ASN A 54 17.67 7.03 14.00
N PRO A 55 17.90 6.04 14.88
CA PRO A 55 17.36 4.70 14.71
C PRO A 55 15.83 4.63 14.79
N ASP A 56 15.15 5.59 15.43
CA ASP A 56 13.68 5.59 15.47
C ASP A 56 13.07 5.92 14.09
N VAL A 57 13.83 6.65 13.28
CA VAL A 57 13.44 7.05 11.93
C VAL A 57 14.08 6.10 10.94
N ALA A 58 15.39 6.22 10.70
CA ALA A 58 16.13 5.49 9.67
C ALA A 58 16.53 4.06 10.06
N GLY A 59 16.14 3.61 11.26
CA GLY A 59 16.47 2.30 11.77
C GLY A 59 16.07 1.12 10.88
N VAL A 60 16.84 0.05 10.97
CA VAL A 60 16.61 -1.19 10.24
C VAL A 60 15.23 -1.79 10.52
N GLY A 61 14.74 -1.76 11.77
CA GLY A 61 13.42 -2.29 12.09
C GLY A 61 12.27 -1.48 11.46
N THR A 62 12.42 -0.16 11.35
CA THR A 62 11.46 0.70 10.65
C THR A 62 11.42 0.36 9.16
N LEU A 63 12.60 0.26 8.52
CA LEU A 63 12.72 -0.16 7.12
C LEU A 63 12.08 -1.53 6.89
N VAL A 64 12.46 -2.54 7.68
CA VAL A 64 11.94 -3.91 7.56
C VAL A 64 10.42 -3.94 7.73
N GLY A 65 9.87 -3.17 8.68
CA GLY A 65 8.42 -3.07 8.89
C GLY A 65 7.66 -2.55 7.66
N PHE A 66 8.15 -1.47 7.05
CA PHE A 66 7.57 -0.93 5.81
C PHE A 66 7.72 -1.90 4.63
N VAL A 67 8.90 -2.50 4.46
CA VAL A 67 9.19 -3.43 3.36
C VAL A 67 8.34 -4.69 3.44
N ILE A 68 8.25 -5.33 4.61
CA ILE A 68 7.42 -6.52 4.82
C ILE A 68 5.96 -6.19 4.51
N SER A 69 5.46 -5.07 5.02
CA SER A 69 4.07 -4.67 4.80
C SER A 69 3.78 -4.41 3.32
N PHE A 70 4.68 -3.71 2.61
CA PHE A 70 4.57 -3.48 1.17
C PHE A 70 4.61 -4.78 0.37
N ALA A 71 5.58 -5.65 0.65
CA ALA A 71 5.74 -6.93 -0.04
C ALA A 71 4.51 -7.82 0.16
N ALA A 72 4.05 -7.95 1.40
CA ALA A 72 2.93 -8.81 1.72
C ALA A 72 1.59 -8.26 1.20
N SER A 73 1.38 -6.95 1.27
CA SER A 73 0.24 -6.28 0.63
C SER A 73 0.22 -6.51 -0.89
N THR A 74 1.38 -6.38 -1.54
CA THR A 74 1.52 -6.59 -2.98
C THR A 74 1.23 -8.03 -3.38
N LEU A 75 1.77 -9.00 -2.65
CA LEU A 75 1.52 -10.43 -2.90
C LEU A 75 0.05 -10.79 -2.72
N LEU A 76 -0.60 -10.32 -1.66
CA LEU A 76 -2.03 -10.54 -1.44
C LEU A 76 -2.89 -9.86 -2.50
N ALA A 77 -2.55 -8.65 -2.91
CA ALA A 77 -3.26 -7.94 -3.97
C ALA A 77 -3.15 -8.69 -5.31
N LEU A 78 -1.95 -9.17 -5.67
CA LEU A 78 -1.74 -10.00 -6.86
C LEU A 78 -2.51 -11.32 -6.78
N PHE A 79 -2.50 -11.99 -5.62
CA PHE A 79 -3.25 -13.21 -5.40
C PHE A 79 -4.75 -12.99 -5.61
N ILE A 80 -5.35 -12.01 -4.91
CA ILE A 80 -6.77 -11.67 -5.03
C ILE A 80 -7.12 -11.31 -6.49
N HIS A 81 -6.29 -10.48 -7.13
CA HIS A 81 -6.50 -10.04 -8.51
C HIS A 81 -6.39 -11.20 -9.53
N SER A 82 -5.50 -12.16 -9.27
CA SER A 82 -5.36 -13.37 -10.09
C SER A 82 -6.56 -14.31 -9.98
N VAL A 83 -7.15 -14.46 -8.79
CA VAL A 83 -8.39 -15.22 -8.58
C VAL A 83 -9.54 -14.55 -9.34
N GLU A 84 -9.66 -13.22 -9.26
CA GLU A 84 -10.66 -12.48 -10.05
C GLU A 84 -10.45 -12.62 -11.56
N CYS A 85 -9.20 -12.62 -12.02
CA CYS A 85 -8.85 -12.89 -13.42
C CYS A 85 -9.35 -14.28 -13.86
N HIS A 86 -9.03 -15.30 -13.06
CA HIS A 86 -9.45 -16.67 -13.35
C HIS A 86 -10.98 -16.81 -13.39
N GLU A 87 -11.74 -16.10 -12.53
CA GLU A 87 -13.21 -16.07 -12.62
C GLU A 87 -13.75 -15.38 -13.88
N ILE A 88 -13.06 -14.37 -14.40
CA ILE A 88 -13.53 -13.57 -15.56
C ILE A 88 -13.20 -14.26 -16.88
N PHE A 89 -12.02 -14.88 -16.98
CA PHE A 89 -11.54 -15.52 -18.20
C PHE A 89 -11.75 -17.03 -18.22
N GLY A 90 -11.74 -17.68 -17.06
CA GLY A 90 -12.07 -19.09 -16.94
C GLY A 90 -13.55 -19.31 -17.21
N GLN A 91 -13.86 -19.97 -18.33
CA GLN A 91 -15.20 -20.26 -18.86
C GLN A 91 -15.98 -21.29 -18.02
N SER A 92 -15.81 -21.25 -16.70
CA SER A 92 -15.70 -22.49 -15.94
C SER A 92 -17.05 -23.06 -15.49
N HIS A 93 -17.48 -24.07 -16.25
CA HIS A 93 -18.38 -25.15 -15.85
C HIS A 93 -17.79 -26.03 -14.71
N LYS A 94 -17.06 -25.44 -13.75
CA LYS A 94 -16.55 -26.17 -12.59
C LYS A 94 -17.67 -26.39 -11.57
N GLY A 95 -17.81 -27.65 -11.15
CA GLY A 95 -18.79 -28.10 -10.17
C GLY A 95 -18.68 -27.36 -8.83
N ASP A 96 -19.77 -27.38 -8.06
CA ASP A 96 -19.95 -26.51 -6.89
C ASP A 96 -18.93 -26.70 -5.77
N HIS A 97 -18.24 -27.85 -5.73
CA HIS A 97 -17.24 -28.14 -4.69
C HIS A 97 -15.95 -27.31 -4.78
N GLU A 98 -15.41 -27.06 -5.99
CA GLU A 98 -14.14 -26.33 -6.14
C GLU A 98 -14.28 -24.83 -5.84
N LYS A 99 -15.49 -24.29 -6.01
CA LYS A 99 -15.80 -22.88 -5.71
C LYS A 99 -15.76 -22.55 -4.21
N HIS A 100 -15.95 -23.54 -3.34
CA HIS A 100 -15.96 -23.30 -1.90
C HIS A 100 -14.56 -22.99 -1.37
N SER A 101 -13.54 -23.75 -1.80
CA SER A 101 -12.16 -23.60 -1.31
C SER A 101 -11.53 -22.27 -1.73
N THR A 102 -11.70 -21.86 -3.00
CA THR A 102 -11.12 -20.60 -3.49
C THR A 102 -11.74 -19.37 -2.83
N LYS A 103 -13.05 -19.40 -2.58
CA LYS A 103 -13.76 -18.32 -1.88
C LYS A 103 -13.27 -18.17 -0.43
N HIS A 104 -12.95 -19.28 0.23
CA HIS A 104 -12.42 -19.28 1.58
C HIS A 104 -11.05 -18.58 1.64
N TRP A 105 -10.08 -19.00 0.82
CA TRP A 105 -8.76 -18.35 0.74
C TRP A 105 -8.82 -16.89 0.33
N TRP A 106 -9.78 -16.53 -0.54
CA TRP A 106 -10.03 -15.15 -0.91
C TRP A 106 -10.46 -14.31 0.29
N ASN A 107 -11.40 -14.80 1.13
CA ASN A 107 -11.84 -14.08 2.34
C ASN A 107 -10.70 -13.89 3.36
N ILE A 108 -9.84 -14.90 3.53
CA ILE A 108 -8.66 -14.79 4.40
C ILE A 108 -7.72 -13.73 3.84
N ALA A 109 -7.31 -13.84 2.58
CA ALA A 109 -6.43 -12.86 1.94
C ALA A 109 -6.98 -11.43 2.01
N ASP A 110 -8.30 -11.28 1.80
CA ASP A 110 -9.02 -10.01 1.90
C ASP A 110 -8.89 -9.39 3.30
N THR A 111 -9.07 -10.20 4.35
CA THR A 111 -9.00 -9.77 5.75
C THR A 111 -7.57 -9.37 6.14
N ILE A 112 -6.57 -10.16 5.74
CA ILE A 112 -5.16 -9.87 6.01
C ILE A 112 -4.73 -8.57 5.33
N LEU A 113 -5.14 -8.38 4.06
CA LEU A 113 -4.80 -7.17 3.31
C LEU A 113 -5.40 -5.91 3.93
N ILE A 114 -6.64 -5.99 4.46
CA ILE A 114 -7.25 -4.88 5.22
C ILE A 114 -6.41 -4.59 6.46
N SER A 115 -6.09 -5.62 7.25
CA SER A 115 -5.34 -5.48 8.49
C SER A 115 -3.96 -4.84 8.27
N TRP A 116 -3.20 -5.30 7.27
CA TRP A 116 -1.90 -4.69 6.91
C TRP A 116 -2.03 -3.24 6.47
N SER A 117 -3.03 -2.93 5.65
CA SER A 117 -3.29 -1.55 5.25
C SER A 117 -3.62 -0.67 6.44
N ASP A 118 -4.37 -1.15 7.43
CA ASP A 118 -4.78 -0.32 8.58
C ASP A 118 -3.58 -0.05 9.51
N GLN A 119 -2.67 -1.01 9.66
CA GLN A 119 -1.43 -0.78 10.40
C GLN A 119 -0.48 0.18 9.71
N GLN A 120 -0.30 0.04 8.40
CA GLN A 120 0.47 0.99 7.60
C GLN A 120 -0.13 2.40 7.65
N LEU A 121 -1.43 2.51 7.89
CA LEU A 121 -2.11 3.78 8.08
C LEU A 121 -1.70 4.43 9.40
N VAL A 122 -1.78 3.68 10.51
CA VAL A 122 -1.35 4.16 11.83
C VAL A 122 0.12 4.54 11.81
N LEU A 123 0.96 3.70 11.22
CA LEU A 123 2.39 3.93 11.11
C LEU A 123 2.70 5.16 10.24
N GLY A 124 2.10 5.26 9.05
CA GLY A 124 2.27 6.43 8.16
C GLY A 124 1.83 7.75 8.81
N MET A 125 0.73 7.75 9.58
CA MET A 125 0.31 8.92 10.35
C MET A 125 1.30 9.26 11.46
N ALA A 126 1.75 8.27 12.23
CA ALA A 126 2.72 8.48 13.30
C ALA A 126 4.03 9.03 12.76
N THR A 127 4.55 8.45 11.66
CA THR A 127 5.75 8.91 10.95
C THR A 127 5.55 10.33 10.42
N SER A 128 4.41 10.66 9.82
CA SER A 128 4.14 12.01 9.32
C SER A 128 4.06 13.04 10.45
N ILE A 129 3.42 12.71 11.58
CA ILE A 129 3.33 13.58 12.74
C ILE A 129 4.72 13.80 13.38
N ALA A 130 5.50 12.74 13.51
CA ALA A 130 6.88 12.83 13.99
C ALA A 130 7.70 13.73 13.06
N ALA A 131 7.65 13.48 11.75
CA ALA A 131 8.29 14.28 10.70
C ALA A 131 7.94 15.77 10.85
N LEU A 132 6.66 16.11 10.92
CA LEU A 132 6.21 17.50 11.04
C LEU A 132 6.57 18.15 12.39
N LYS A 133 6.63 17.37 13.47
CA LYS A 133 6.97 17.89 14.80
C LYS A 133 8.48 18.16 14.96
N THR A 134 9.32 17.29 14.43
CA THR A 134 10.79 17.37 14.56
C THR A 134 11.49 17.74 13.25
N TRP A 135 10.76 18.29 12.28
CA TRP A 135 11.27 18.69 10.95
C TRP A 135 12.51 19.60 10.98
N CYS A 136 12.66 20.45 12.00
CA CYS A 136 13.83 21.33 12.14
C CYS A 136 15.11 20.56 12.54
N SER A 137 14.96 19.43 13.23
CA SER A 137 16.06 18.62 13.76
C SER A 137 16.48 17.52 12.80
N PHE A 138 15.64 17.15 11.83
CA PHE A 138 16.00 16.12 10.86
C PHE A 138 16.98 16.64 9.83
N SER A 139 17.98 15.82 9.50
CA SER A 139 18.76 16.03 8.29
C SER A 139 17.92 15.72 7.05
N THR A 140 18.39 16.21 5.91
CA THR A 140 17.73 15.92 4.63
C THR A 140 17.71 14.42 4.30
N TYR A 141 18.74 13.67 4.67
CA TYR A 141 18.76 12.20 4.59
C TYR A 141 17.53 11.56 5.28
N HIS A 142 17.30 11.90 6.55
CA HIS A 142 16.18 11.35 7.32
C HIS A 142 14.81 11.72 6.72
N LEU A 143 14.64 12.96 6.26
CA LEU A 143 13.39 13.38 5.61
C LEU A 143 13.16 12.70 4.26
N ASN A 144 14.22 12.47 3.47
CA ASN A 144 14.13 11.74 2.22
C ASN A 144 13.70 10.29 2.46
N LEU A 145 14.29 9.62 3.46
CA LEU A 145 13.87 8.28 3.87
C LEU A 145 12.41 8.23 4.34
N ILE A 146 12.01 9.16 5.21
CA ILE A 146 10.60 9.31 5.64
C ILE A 146 9.69 9.44 4.42
N GLY A 147 10.06 10.30 3.46
CA GLY A 147 9.30 10.48 2.23
C GLY A 147 9.08 9.16 1.50
N GLN A 148 10.13 8.35 1.35
CA GLN A 148 9.99 7.05 0.70
C GLN A 148 9.09 6.08 1.49
N TRP A 149 9.17 6.03 2.82
CA TRP A 149 8.25 5.18 3.60
C TRP A 149 6.79 5.60 3.44
N LEU A 150 6.51 6.90 3.39
CA LEU A 150 5.16 7.42 3.16
C LEU A 150 4.63 7.07 1.76
N VAL A 151 5.52 6.97 0.76
CA VAL A 151 5.17 6.42 -0.56
C VAL A 151 4.82 4.94 -0.44
N LEU A 152 5.59 4.12 0.29
CA LEU A 152 5.28 2.71 0.53
C LEU A 152 3.94 2.51 1.27
N CYS A 153 3.60 3.38 2.25
CA CYS A 153 2.27 3.40 2.87
C CYS A 153 1.17 3.65 1.83
N SER A 154 1.36 4.67 1.00
CA SER A 154 0.39 5.08 -0.01
C SER A 154 0.15 3.97 -1.04
N VAL A 155 1.22 3.30 -1.47
CA VAL A 155 1.19 2.11 -2.33
C VAL A 155 0.41 0.97 -1.67
N THR A 156 0.62 0.71 -0.38
CA THR A 156 -0.11 -0.31 0.38
C THR A 156 -1.62 -0.01 0.43
N HIS A 157 -2.01 1.24 0.66
CA HIS A 157 -3.41 1.65 0.63
C HIS A 157 -4.02 1.51 -0.78
N ALA A 158 -3.27 1.90 -1.81
CA ALA A 158 -3.72 1.74 -3.19
C ALA A 158 -3.91 0.27 -3.58
N ASN A 159 -3.03 -0.64 -3.15
CA ASN A 159 -3.20 -2.08 -3.35
C ASN A 159 -4.52 -2.57 -2.73
N ALA A 160 -4.79 -2.21 -1.48
CA ALA A 160 -6.04 -2.59 -0.81
C ALA A 160 -7.28 -2.03 -1.55
N LEU A 161 -7.29 -0.74 -1.91
CA LEU A 161 -8.41 -0.14 -2.65
C LEU A 161 -8.60 -0.77 -4.04
N LEU A 162 -7.50 -1.07 -4.73
CA LEU A 162 -7.55 -1.65 -6.07
C LEU A 162 -8.14 -3.04 -6.08
N VAL A 163 -8.05 -3.83 -5.01
CA VAL A 163 -8.60 -5.20 -4.97
C VAL A 163 -9.94 -5.32 -4.22
N HIS A 164 -10.26 -4.42 -3.27
CA HIS A 164 -11.45 -4.48 -2.40
C HIS A 164 -12.77 -3.93 -2.96
N CYS A 165 -13.01 -4.02 -4.28
CA CYS A 165 -14.23 -3.46 -4.88
C CYS A 165 -15.55 -4.05 -4.32
N LYS A 166 -15.52 -5.28 -3.79
CA LYS A 166 -16.70 -5.98 -3.26
C LYS A 166 -16.98 -5.67 -1.78
N TYR A 167 -15.99 -5.20 -1.03
CA TYR A 167 -16.09 -4.98 0.42
C TYR A 167 -17.16 -3.93 0.79
N PHE A 168 -17.34 -2.92 -0.08
CA PHE A 168 -18.22 -1.76 0.16
C PHE A 168 -19.75 -2.00 0.04
N HIS A 169 -20.23 -3.25 0.18
CA HIS A 169 -21.66 -3.54 -0.01
C HIS A 169 -22.54 -3.33 1.25
N ARG A 170 -23.29 -2.23 1.22
CA ARG A 170 -24.56 -1.86 1.91
C ARG A 170 -24.69 -1.94 3.44
N ARG A 171 -23.92 -2.72 4.20
CA ARG A 171 -24.07 -2.79 5.68
C ARG A 171 -22.90 -2.25 6.51
N ARG A 172 -21.79 -1.84 5.90
CA ARG A 172 -20.57 -1.36 6.60
C ARG A 172 -20.17 0.09 6.26
N LEU A 173 -21.13 0.94 5.88
CA LEU A 173 -20.85 2.33 5.47
C LEU A 173 -20.05 3.14 6.50
N LEU A 174 -20.26 2.91 7.79
CA LEU A 174 -19.52 3.62 8.84
C LEU A 174 -18.05 3.20 8.92
N ALA A 175 -17.77 1.89 8.93
CA ALA A 175 -16.40 1.38 8.97
C ALA A 175 -15.62 1.75 7.69
N ASP A 176 -16.29 1.60 6.54
CA ASP A 176 -15.75 1.99 5.24
C ASP A 176 -15.46 3.49 5.16
N GLY A 177 -16.40 4.31 5.62
CA GLY A 177 -16.27 5.76 5.66
C GLY A 177 -15.12 6.20 6.57
N LEU A 178 -15.01 5.60 7.76
CA LEU A 178 -13.89 5.86 8.67
C LEU A 178 -12.56 5.57 7.97
N ARG A 179 -12.41 4.40 7.33
CA ARG A 179 -11.17 4.04 6.65
C ARG A 179 -10.80 4.99 5.52
N VAL A 180 -11.75 5.41 4.69
CA VAL A 180 -11.51 6.41 3.64
C VAL A 180 -11.07 7.74 4.23
N VAL A 181 -11.70 8.18 5.33
CA VAL A 181 -11.31 9.40 6.04
C VAL A 181 -9.89 9.26 6.59
N THR A 182 -9.53 8.13 7.21
CA THR A 182 -8.19 7.96 7.76
C THR A 182 -7.13 7.87 6.65
N ILE A 183 -7.41 7.21 5.52
CA ILE A 183 -6.50 7.19 4.35
C ILE A 183 -6.31 8.62 3.82
N LEU A 184 -7.38 9.40 3.71
CA LEU A 184 -7.32 10.79 3.27
C LEU A 184 -6.50 11.65 4.25
N THR A 185 -6.69 11.47 5.56
CA THR A 185 -5.89 12.14 6.59
C THR A 185 -4.41 11.78 6.44
N ASN A 186 -4.08 10.50 6.26
CA ASN A 186 -2.70 10.05 6.05
C ASN A 186 -2.08 10.68 4.79
N LEU A 187 -2.84 10.77 3.69
CA LEU A 187 -2.40 11.45 2.47
C LEU A 187 -2.16 12.94 2.66
N ILE A 188 -3.04 13.64 3.39
CA ILE A 188 -2.89 15.07 3.67
C ILE A 188 -1.62 15.28 4.49
N LEU A 189 -1.43 14.50 5.55
CA LEU A 189 -0.22 14.57 6.39
C LEU A 189 1.05 14.26 5.58
N SER A 190 1.02 13.20 4.76
CA SER A 190 2.14 12.85 3.89
C SER A 190 2.43 13.96 2.87
N GLY A 191 1.39 14.52 2.27
CA GLY A 191 1.48 15.66 1.37
C GLY A 191 2.10 16.86 2.08
N MET A 192 1.69 17.17 3.31
CA MET A 192 2.31 18.23 4.10
C MET A 192 3.82 17.99 4.31
N VAL A 193 4.26 16.77 4.59
CA VAL A 193 5.70 16.46 4.70
C VAL A 193 6.43 16.76 3.38
N PHE A 194 5.89 16.33 2.24
CA PHE A 194 6.48 16.58 0.91
C PHE A 194 6.40 18.05 0.46
N PHE A 195 5.33 18.76 0.81
CA PHE A 195 5.20 20.17 0.47
C PHE A 195 6.08 21.03 1.36
N VAL A 196 6.17 20.72 2.66
CA VAL A 196 7.08 21.41 3.58
C VAL A 196 8.51 21.23 3.11
N SER A 197 8.93 20.02 2.72
CA SER A 197 10.28 19.77 2.20
C SER A 197 10.63 20.53 0.91
N ARG A 198 9.64 21.04 0.15
CA ARG A 198 9.86 21.75 -1.13
C ARG A 198 9.45 23.21 -1.18
N SER A 199 8.48 23.65 -0.39
CA SER A 199 7.84 24.98 -0.45
C SER A 199 8.78 26.15 -0.21
N VAL A 200 10.04 25.87 0.03
CA VAL A 200 11.02 26.84 0.46
C VAL A 200 12.22 26.73 -0.48
N GLY A 201 12.17 27.47 -1.60
CA GLY A 201 13.38 27.87 -2.34
C GLY A 201 13.42 27.63 -3.84
N GLY A 202 12.42 26.98 -4.44
CA GLY A 202 12.38 26.72 -5.89
C GLY A 202 13.37 25.66 -6.38
N LYS A 203 14.57 25.60 -5.77
CA LYS A 203 15.51 24.47 -5.79
C LYS A 203 15.28 23.69 -4.48
N GLY A 204 14.56 22.57 -4.55
CA GLY A 204 14.17 21.79 -3.36
C GLY A 204 15.35 21.17 -2.62
N MET A 205 15.08 20.43 -1.54
CA MET A 205 16.09 19.58 -0.90
C MET A 205 16.78 18.67 -1.93
N PRO A 206 18.10 18.39 -1.76
CA PRO A 206 18.80 17.45 -2.62
C PRO A 206 18.02 16.14 -2.68
N SER A 207 17.81 15.68 -3.91
CA SER A 207 17.18 14.40 -4.17
C SER A 207 18.11 13.29 -3.69
N VAL A 208 17.53 12.11 -3.48
CA VAL A 208 18.27 10.87 -3.24
C VAL A 208 19.35 10.67 -4.30
N ALA A 209 19.01 10.99 -5.55
CA ALA A 209 19.87 10.78 -6.72
C ALA A 209 21.11 11.67 -6.76
N ASP A 210 21.11 12.79 -6.03
CA ASP A 210 22.18 13.78 -6.16
C ASP A 210 23.45 13.29 -5.45
N HIS A 211 23.35 12.30 -4.53
CA HIS A 211 24.49 11.72 -3.82
C HIS A 211 25.47 12.80 -3.30
N THR A 212 24.90 13.86 -2.71
CA THR A 212 25.64 15.03 -2.26
C THR A 212 25.81 15.05 -0.74
N PRO A 213 26.93 15.57 -0.22
CA PRO A 213 27.12 15.78 1.22
C PRO A 213 26.06 16.72 1.83
N LEU A 214 25.33 17.47 0.98
CA LEU A 214 24.18 18.29 1.39
C LEU A 214 23.07 17.48 2.09
N GLN A 215 23.03 16.15 1.93
CA GLN A 215 22.06 15.29 2.61
C GLN A 215 22.27 15.20 4.13
N ILE A 216 23.47 15.51 4.62
CA ILE A 216 23.82 15.52 6.06
C ILE A 216 23.29 16.78 6.74
N LEU A 217 23.14 17.87 5.98
CA LEU A 217 22.74 19.15 6.53
C LEU A 217 21.32 19.08 7.13
N PRO A 218 21.09 19.80 8.25
CA PRO A 218 19.76 19.98 8.79
C PRO A 218 18.80 20.52 7.73
N ALA A 219 17.61 19.94 7.65
CA ALA A 219 16.57 20.32 6.70
C ALA A 219 16.23 21.82 6.73
N GLN A 220 16.30 22.42 7.92
CA GLN A 220 16.09 23.85 8.14
C GLN A 220 17.02 24.77 7.33
N CYS A 221 18.21 24.31 6.96
CA CYS A 221 19.12 25.09 6.14
C CYS A 221 18.48 25.41 4.78
N PHE A 222 17.87 24.42 4.15
CA PHE A 222 17.19 24.60 2.85
C PHE A 222 15.95 25.49 2.96
N PHE A 223 15.35 25.60 4.15
CA PHE A 223 14.17 26.43 4.38
C PHE A 223 14.48 27.92 4.62
N LYS A 224 15.61 28.29 5.21
CA LYS A 224 15.84 29.70 5.54
C LYS A 224 16.32 30.52 4.33
N HIS A 225 17.13 29.92 3.47
CA HIS A 225 17.83 30.64 2.38
C HIS A 225 17.00 30.85 1.12
N ALA A 226 15.99 30.01 0.91
CA ALA A 226 14.95 30.16 -0.11
C ALA A 226 14.32 31.55 -0.21
N ILE A 227 14.09 32.19 0.94
CA ILE A 227 13.35 33.46 1.03
C ILE A 227 14.33 34.64 0.96
N LEU A 228 15.57 34.46 1.42
CA LEU A 228 16.54 35.57 1.58
C LEU A 228 17.65 35.65 0.52
N ALA A 229 17.91 34.59 -0.26
CA ALA A 229 19.01 34.58 -1.23
C ALA A 229 18.58 34.03 -2.61
N PRO A 230 17.76 34.77 -3.39
CA PRO A 230 17.35 34.37 -4.74
C PRO A 230 18.51 34.27 -5.76
N GLY A 231 19.75 34.61 -5.37
CA GLY A 231 20.93 34.61 -6.24
C GLY A 231 21.85 33.39 -6.12
N LEU A 232 21.63 32.46 -5.19
CA LEU A 232 22.46 31.25 -5.08
C LEU A 232 22.06 30.27 -6.20
N LYS A 233 22.64 30.45 -7.39
CA LYS A 233 22.57 29.44 -8.45
C LYS A 233 23.45 28.27 -8.02
N LEU A 234 22.87 27.31 -7.31
CA LEU A 234 23.45 25.96 -7.23
C LEU A 234 23.72 25.55 -8.69
N VAL A 235 24.98 25.30 -9.01
CA VAL A 235 25.45 25.03 -10.38
C VAL A 235 24.62 23.87 -10.91
N ASP A 236 23.79 24.13 -11.93
CA ASP A 236 22.91 23.15 -12.59
C ASP A 236 23.74 22.20 -13.49
N GLY A 237 24.92 21.78 -13.03
CA GLY A 237 26.01 21.21 -13.84
C GLY A 237 25.96 19.70 -14.03
N TYR A 238 24.92 19.02 -13.55
CA TYR A 238 24.77 17.59 -13.76
C TYR A 238 23.40 17.31 -14.38
N ASP A 239 23.39 17.05 -15.69
CA ASP A 239 22.29 16.39 -16.42
C ASP A 239 22.19 14.91 -15.95
N GLN A 240 22.08 14.71 -14.64
CA GLN A 240 22.08 13.40 -14.01
C GLN A 240 20.71 12.78 -14.25
N TYR A 241 20.74 11.55 -14.76
CA TYR A 241 19.59 10.68 -15.02
C TYR A 241 18.43 10.99 -14.06
N SER A 242 17.26 11.30 -14.64
CA SER A 242 16.03 11.64 -13.93
C SER A 242 15.52 10.44 -13.13
N HIS A 243 16.21 10.11 -12.04
CA HIS A 243 15.67 9.26 -11.00
C HIS A 243 14.43 9.98 -10.47
N PRO A 244 13.28 9.28 -10.41
CA PRO A 244 12.04 9.90 -9.99
C PRO A 244 12.23 10.43 -8.58
N ASN A 245 12.21 11.75 -8.43
CA ASN A 245 12.27 12.39 -7.13
C ASN A 245 11.13 11.84 -6.25
N GLY A 246 11.36 11.73 -4.94
CA GLY A 246 10.38 11.17 -4.00
C GLY A 246 9.00 11.85 -4.12
N GLN A 247 8.98 13.12 -4.50
CA GLN A 247 7.74 13.84 -4.79
C GLN A 247 7.00 13.34 -6.04
N ALA A 248 7.69 13.07 -7.15
CA ALA A 248 7.04 12.49 -8.32
C ALA A 248 6.48 11.12 -7.97
N LEU A 249 7.21 10.31 -7.20
CA LEU A 249 6.69 9.03 -6.69
C LEU A 249 5.44 9.21 -5.83
N PHE A 250 5.45 10.19 -4.92
CA PHE A 250 4.27 10.53 -4.11
C PHE A 250 3.08 11.01 -4.95
N LEU A 251 3.31 11.92 -5.91
CA LEU A 251 2.26 12.42 -6.81
C LEU A 251 1.69 11.29 -7.68
N MET A 252 2.54 10.40 -8.17
CA MET A 252 2.11 9.21 -8.91
C MET A 252 1.26 8.29 -8.02
N SER A 253 1.70 8.03 -6.79
CA SER A 253 0.94 7.24 -5.82
C SER A 253 -0.42 7.89 -5.49
N LEU A 254 -0.45 9.22 -5.30
CA LEU A 254 -1.67 9.99 -5.07
C LEU A 254 -2.64 9.89 -6.25
N LEU A 255 -2.16 10.05 -7.49
CA LEU A 255 -2.97 9.90 -8.70
C LEU A 255 -3.54 8.49 -8.83
N ILE A 256 -2.74 7.46 -8.56
CA ILE A 256 -3.18 6.06 -8.55
C ILE A 256 -4.27 5.86 -7.49
N LEU A 257 -4.10 6.41 -6.29
CA LEU A 257 -5.08 6.27 -5.20
C LEU A 257 -6.41 6.96 -5.54
N ILE A 258 -6.36 8.19 -6.06
CA ILE A 258 -7.56 8.91 -6.52
C ILE A 258 -8.27 8.10 -7.60
N ALA A 259 -7.51 7.61 -8.58
CA ALA A 259 -8.08 6.88 -9.70
C ALA A 259 -8.61 5.49 -9.27
N ALA A 260 -8.00 4.83 -8.28
CA ALA A 260 -8.54 3.63 -7.62
C ALA A 260 -9.86 3.93 -6.90
N GLY A 261 -9.92 5.04 -6.15
CA GLY A 261 -11.13 5.57 -5.52
C GLY A 261 -12.27 5.80 -6.50
N LEU A 262 -11.98 6.48 -7.62
CA LEU A 262 -12.94 6.73 -8.69
C LEU A 262 -13.39 5.44 -9.38
N SER A 263 -12.48 4.50 -9.62
CA SER A 263 -12.79 3.17 -10.18
C SER A 263 -13.77 2.40 -9.29
N MET A 264 -13.55 2.39 -7.97
CA MET A 264 -14.49 1.80 -7.00
C MET A 264 -15.85 2.52 -6.99
N ALA A 265 -15.86 3.86 -6.99
CA ALA A 265 -17.09 4.65 -7.01
C ALA A 265 -17.91 4.36 -8.28
N ALA A 266 -17.25 4.29 -9.45
CA ALA A 266 -17.87 3.94 -10.72
C ALA A 266 -18.41 2.52 -10.71
N HIS A 267 -17.68 1.56 -10.13
CA HIS A 267 -18.13 0.18 -9.96
C HIS A 267 -19.40 0.11 -9.09
N ARG A 268 -19.44 0.88 -7.99
CA ARG A 268 -20.61 0.99 -7.11
C ARG A 268 -21.82 1.59 -7.82
N TRP A 269 -21.60 2.61 -8.65
CA TRP A 269 -22.67 3.30 -9.39
C TRP A 269 -23.32 2.42 -10.47
N ARG A 270 -22.54 1.56 -11.13
CA ARG A 270 -23.02 0.73 -12.26
C ARG A 270 -24.07 -0.34 -11.89
N GLY A 271 -24.36 -0.55 -10.60
CA GLY A 271 -25.44 -1.43 -10.15
C GLY A 271 -25.17 -2.92 -10.37
N LYS A 272 -26.06 -3.77 -9.83
CA LYS A 272 -25.89 -5.24 -9.78
C LYS A 272 -26.00 -5.96 -11.14
N GLY A 273 -26.41 -5.26 -12.20
CA GLY A 273 -26.63 -5.83 -13.53
C GLY A 273 -25.54 -5.53 -14.55
N ALA A 274 -24.54 -4.70 -14.21
CA ALA A 274 -23.47 -4.40 -15.14
C ALA A 274 -22.60 -5.66 -15.36
N ARG A 275 -22.70 -6.22 -16.56
CA ARG A 275 -21.86 -7.32 -17.06
C ARG A 275 -20.41 -7.04 -16.66
N LYS A 276 -19.77 -8.00 -15.95
CA LYS A 276 -18.35 -7.93 -15.53
C LYS A 276 -17.52 -7.46 -16.73
N SER A 277 -17.19 -6.17 -16.76
CA SER A 277 -16.60 -5.56 -17.94
C SER A 277 -15.11 -5.86 -17.90
N ARG A 278 -14.63 -6.63 -18.88
CA ARG A 278 -13.19 -6.93 -19.06
C ARG A 278 -12.34 -5.67 -19.00
N TRP A 279 -12.85 -4.56 -19.51
CA TRP A 279 -12.22 -3.23 -19.44
C TRP A 279 -11.93 -2.75 -18.02
N SER A 280 -12.87 -2.93 -17.09
CA SER A 280 -12.68 -2.51 -15.69
C SER A 280 -11.60 -3.33 -15.00
N TRP A 281 -11.50 -4.62 -15.32
CA TRP A 281 -10.45 -5.49 -14.80
C TRP A 281 -9.09 -5.10 -15.39
N SER A 282 -8.99 -4.91 -16.71
CA SER A 282 -7.75 -4.49 -17.37
C SER A 282 -7.22 -3.16 -16.81
N LEU A 283 -8.10 -2.17 -16.59
CA LEU A 283 -7.71 -0.89 -15.99
C LEU A 283 -7.13 -1.09 -14.57
N ARG A 284 -7.77 -1.91 -13.74
CA ARG A 284 -7.27 -2.25 -12.39
C ARG A 284 -5.91 -2.96 -12.46
N THR A 285 -5.70 -3.86 -13.42
CA THR A 285 -4.41 -4.51 -13.64
C THR A 285 -3.31 -3.50 -13.93
N VAL A 286 -3.55 -2.56 -14.85
CA VAL A 286 -2.57 -1.52 -15.21
C VAL A 286 -2.25 -0.64 -14.01
N MET A 287 -3.26 -0.23 -13.24
CA MET A 287 -3.07 0.57 -12.03
C MET A 287 -2.29 -0.18 -10.95
N LEU A 288 -2.56 -1.47 -10.76
CA LEU A 288 -1.86 -2.32 -9.80
C LEU A 288 -0.38 -2.45 -10.19
N LEU A 289 -0.08 -2.72 -11.46
CA LEU A 289 1.31 -2.80 -11.95
C LEU A 289 2.04 -1.46 -11.82
N ALA A 290 1.39 -0.34 -12.17
CA ALA A 290 1.96 0.98 -11.98
C ALA A 290 2.26 1.26 -10.50
N ASN A 291 1.35 0.87 -9.60
CA ASN A 291 1.51 1.04 -8.15
C ASN A 291 2.68 0.22 -7.60
N ILE A 292 2.84 -1.03 -8.06
CA ILE A 292 3.98 -1.90 -7.73
C ILE A 292 5.29 -1.25 -8.20
N GLY A 293 5.31 -0.68 -9.41
CA GLY A 293 6.46 0.04 -9.94
C GLY A 293 6.86 1.23 -9.08
N VAL A 294 5.89 2.04 -8.62
CA VAL A 294 6.14 3.16 -7.69
C VAL A 294 6.71 2.66 -6.36
N GLY A 295 6.15 1.59 -5.80
CA GLY A 295 6.66 0.99 -4.55
C GLY A 295 8.09 0.47 -4.68
N PHE A 296 8.41 -0.22 -5.77
CA PHE A 296 9.75 -0.72 -6.03
C PHE A 296 10.77 0.42 -6.25
N ALA A 297 10.41 1.45 -7.02
CA ALA A 297 11.27 2.61 -7.22
C ALA A 297 11.57 3.34 -5.90
N SER A 298 10.56 3.46 -5.03
CA SER A 298 10.71 4.04 -3.70
C SER A 298 11.61 3.20 -2.79
N LEU A 299 11.48 1.87 -2.83
CA LEU A 299 12.36 0.95 -2.09
C LEU A 299 13.80 1.03 -2.57
N VAL A 300 14.05 0.95 -3.87
CA VAL A 300 15.40 1.05 -4.46
C VAL A 300 16.03 2.39 -4.07
N SER A 301 15.30 3.50 -4.22
CA SER A 301 15.80 4.82 -3.80
C SER A 301 16.17 4.85 -2.31
N SER A 302 15.39 4.20 -1.45
CA SER A 302 15.68 4.16 0.00
C SER A 302 16.95 3.37 0.32
N VAL A 303 17.16 2.25 -0.36
CA VAL A 303 18.33 1.39 -0.15
C VAL A 303 19.58 2.06 -0.71
N GLU A 304 19.52 2.58 -1.95
CA GLU A 304 20.63 3.32 -2.56
C GLU A 304 21.07 4.52 -1.71
N LEU A 305 20.11 5.23 -1.11
CA LEU A 305 20.39 6.34 -0.20
C LEU A 305 21.16 5.89 1.04
N ARG A 306 20.71 4.81 1.69
CA ARG A 306 21.35 4.24 2.89
C ARG A 306 22.74 3.72 2.57
N ASP A 307 22.87 2.91 1.52
CA ASP A 307 24.13 2.31 1.11
C ASP A 307 25.15 3.39 0.77
N TRP A 308 24.72 4.47 0.10
CA TRP A 308 25.57 5.62 -0.19
C TRP A 308 26.05 6.32 1.10
N MET A 309 25.17 6.55 2.08
CA MET A 309 25.55 7.17 3.36
C MET A 309 26.57 6.33 4.13
N HIS A 310 26.37 5.02 4.21
CA HIS A 310 27.31 4.11 4.88
C HIS A 310 28.65 4.00 4.12
N ALA A 311 28.62 3.84 2.79
CA ALA A 311 29.82 3.64 1.98
C ALA A 311 30.78 4.84 2.01
N ASN A 312 30.27 6.05 2.20
CA ASN A 312 31.08 7.26 2.27
C ASN A 312 31.50 7.64 3.71
N GLY A 313 31.13 6.84 4.72
CA GLY A 313 31.48 7.12 6.12
C GLY A 313 30.81 8.39 6.68
N TRP A 314 29.65 8.78 6.15
CA TRP A 314 28.93 9.97 6.60
C TRP A 314 28.15 9.76 7.90
N MET A 315 28.04 8.52 8.38
CA MET A 315 27.41 8.19 9.66
C MET A 315 28.47 7.84 10.71
N GLU A 316 28.28 8.37 11.92
CA GLU A 316 29.27 8.27 13.00
C GLU A 316 29.43 6.84 13.53
N ASP A 317 28.32 6.11 13.54
CA ASP A 317 28.24 4.75 14.04
C ASP A 317 27.20 3.93 13.26
N ASP A 318 27.18 2.63 13.53
CA ASP A 318 26.21 1.68 12.97
C ASP A 318 24.91 1.60 13.80
N SER A 319 24.56 2.61 14.61
CA SER A 319 23.40 2.53 15.50
C SER A 319 22.06 2.45 14.76
N GLU A 320 22.00 2.79 13.47
CA GLU A 320 20.81 2.51 12.64
C GLU A 320 20.55 1.00 12.45
N LEU A 321 21.55 0.15 12.69
CA LEU A 321 21.41 -1.31 12.74
C LEU A 321 20.97 -1.82 14.11
N GLU A 322 21.09 -1.00 15.15
CA GLU A 322 20.62 -1.34 16.49
C GLU A 322 19.11 -1.15 16.60
N TRP A 323 18.47 -2.04 17.36
CA TRP A 323 17.02 -1.98 17.58
C TRP A 323 16.68 -0.97 18.66
N SER A 324 16.08 0.15 18.27
CA SER A 324 15.54 1.15 19.19
C SER A 324 14.06 0.89 19.53
N TYR A 325 13.55 1.55 20.57
CA TYR A 325 12.14 1.46 20.96
C TYR A 325 11.19 1.86 19.81
N GLY A 326 11.52 2.88 19.02
CA GLY A 326 10.72 3.28 17.87
C GLY A 326 10.59 2.19 16.81
N GLN A 327 11.62 1.39 16.61
CA GLN A 327 11.63 0.27 15.66
C GLN A 327 10.81 -0.94 16.11
N PHE A 328 10.60 -1.11 17.42
CA PHE A 328 9.75 -2.19 17.95
C PHE A 328 8.27 -1.97 17.63
N ILE A 329 7.82 -0.73 17.45
CA ILE A 329 6.40 -0.44 17.17
C ILE A 329 5.95 -1.04 15.83
N PRO A 330 6.63 -0.78 14.69
CA PRO A 330 6.32 -1.44 13.41
C PRO A 330 6.33 -2.97 13.51
N ALA A 331 7.31 -3.55 14.21
CA ALA A 331 7.43 -5.00 14.36
C ALA A 331 6.28 -5.58 15.19
N LEU A 332 5.92 -4.94 16.30
CA LEU A 332 4.82 -5.33 17.16
C LEU A 332 3.48 -5.23 16.43
N LEU A 333 3.26 -4.15 15.67
CA LEU A 333 2.08 -4.03 14.82
C LEU A 333 2.05 -5.19 13.81
N GLY A 334 3.15 -5.45 13.09
CA GLY A 334 3.22 -6.59 12.16
C GLY A 334 2.88 -7.93 12.81
N LEU A 335 3.33 -8.16 14.05
CA LEU A 335 2.99 -9.35 14.82
C LEU A 335 1.48 -9.46 15.09
N LEU A 336 0.78 -8.35 15.34
CA LEU A 336 -0.67 -8.36 15.54
C LEU A 336 -1.43 -8.78 14.27
N VAL A 337 -0.95 -8.43 13.06
CA VAL A 337 -1.56 -8.99 11.83
C VAL A 337 -1.38 -10.49 11.81
N PHE A 338 -0.17 -10.94 12.10
CA PHE A 338 0.17 -12.35 12.07
C PHE A 338 -0.70 -13.16 13.04
N VAL A 339 -0.90 -12.68 14.27
CA VAL A 339 -1.81 -13.31 15.24
C VAL A 339 -3.25 -13.32 14.70
N SER A 340 -3.73 -12.21 14.15
CA SER A 340 -5.07 -12.15 13.54
C SER A 340 -5.22 -13.12 12.36
N VAL A 341 -4.16 -13.32 11.56
CA VAL A 341 -4.14 -14.31 10.47
C VAL A 341 -4.28 -15.71 11.07
N LEU A 342 -3.48 -16.04 12.09
CA LEU A 342 -3.53 -17.34 12.73
C LEU A 342 -4.90 -17.64 13.32
N GLU A 343 -5.51 -16.68 14.02
CA GLU A 343 -6.88 -16.82 14.54
C GLU A 343 -7.88 -17.14 13.42
N ASN A 344 -7.86 -16.39 12.32
CA ASN A 344 -8.74 -16.65 11.18
C ASN A 344 -8.49 -18.03 10.51
N VAL A 345 -7.24 -18.52 10.52
CA VAL A 345 -6.90 -19.84 9.98
C VAL A 345 -7.34 -20.95 10.95
N PHE A 346 -7.18 -20.75 12.26
CA PHE A 346 -7.55 -21.73 13.28
C PHE A 346 -9.06 -21.83 13.49
N ASP A 347 -9.80 -20.72 13.39
CA ASP A 347 -11.26 -20.70 13.49
C ASP A 347 -11.95 -21.53 12.39
N GLU A 348 -11.27 -21.73 11.25
CA GLU A 348 -11.79 -22.55 10.15
C GLU A 348 -11.37 -24.03 10.25
N LEU A 349 -10.46 -24.41 11.15
CA LEU A 349 -10.22 -25.84 11.35
C LEU A 349 -11.56 -26.44 11.79
N PRO A 350 -12.15 -27.36 10.99
CA PRO A 350 -13.50 -27.82 11.22
C PRO A 350 -13.56 -28.33 12.64
N ASP A 351 -14.32 -27.63 13.48
CA ASP A 351 -14.49 -28.02 14.87
C ASP A 351 -14.90 -29.48 14.81
N ARG A 352 -14.03 -30.40 15.28
CA ARG A 352 -14.21 -31.85 15.08
C ARG A 352 -15.62 -32.28 15.48
N LYS A 353 -16.22 -31.56 16.43
CA LYS A 353 -17.60 -31.72 16.91
C LYS A 353 -18.67 -31.37 15.87
N SER A 354 -18.46 -30.36 15.02
CA SER A 354 -19.40 -29.97 13.97
C SER A 354 -19.48 -30.99 12.85
N MET A 355 -18.38 -31.69 12.56
CA MET A 355 -18.34 -32.77 11.55
C MET A 355 -19.13 -33.99 12.03
N ASP A 356 -19.04 -34.32 13.32
CA ASP A 356 -19.86 -35.37 13.95
C ASP A 356 -21.34 -34.99 13.95
N GLN A 357 -21.66 -33.70 14.18
CA GLN A 357 -23.05 -33.25 14.19
C GLN A 357 -23.67 -33.16 12.79
N GLN A 358 -22.92 -32.72 11.77
CA GLN A 358 -23.40 -32.73 10.38
C GLN A 358 -23.53 -34.14 9.82
N SER A 359 -22.58 -35.04 10.13
CA SER A 359 -22.69 -36.44 9.74
C SER A 359 -23.86 -37.13 10.45
N LEU A 360 -24.12 -36.83 11.73
CA LEU A 360 -25.32 -37.29 12.45
C LEU A 360 -26.62 -36.73 11.84
N ILE A 361 -26.64 -35.46 11.42
CA ILE A 361 -27.81 -34.87 10.76
C ILE A 361 -28.02 -35.47 9.36
N GLN A 362 -26.95 -35.75 8.61
CA GLN A 362 -27.05 -36.44 7.31
C GLN A 362 -27.51 -37.89 7.48
N LEU A 363 -26.93 -38.64 8.42
CA LEU A 363 -27.39 -39.99 8.78
C LEU A 363 -28.87 -40.00 9.20
N GLY A 364 -29.31 -39.00 9.98
CA GLY A 364 -30.71 -38.84 10.33
C GLY A 364 -31.60 -38.54 9.12
N ARG A 365 -31.16 -37.69 8.20
CA ARG A 365 -31.91 -37.33 6.98
C ARG A 365 -31.99 -38.49 5.99
N ASP A 366 -30.91 -39.24 5.82
CA ASP A 366 -30.87 -40.41 4.95
C ASP A 366 -31.74 -41.55 5.51
N GLY A 367 -31.72 -41.75 6.84
CA GLY A 367 -32.64 -42.67 7.51
C GLY A 367 -34.11 -42.24 7.38
N GLN A 368 -34.39 -40.93 7.45
CA GLN A 368 -35.73 -40.39 7.23
C GLN A 368 -36.20 -40.62 5.79
N PHE A 369 -35.32 -40.37 4.81
CA PHE A 369 -35.61 -40.58 3.40
C PHE A 369 -35.85 -42.06 3.08
N GLU A 370 -35.09 -42.97 3.70
CA GLU A 370 -35.30 -44.40 3.56
C GLU A 370 -36.65 -44.84 4.17
N MET A 371 -37.03 -44.29 5.34
CA MET A 371 -38.34 -44.57 5.95
C MET A 371 -39.51 -44.07 5.10
N ASP A 372 -39.40 -42.86 4.53
CA ASP A 372 -40.43 -42.32 3.64
C ASP A 372 -40.55 -43.12 2.34
N MET A 373 -39.43 -43.56 1.77
CA MET A 373 -39.45 -44.41 0.57
C MET A 373 -40.12 -45.77 0.85
N ARG A 374 -39.89 -46.37 2.03
CA ARG A 374 -40.57 -47.60 2.46
C ARG A 374 -42.08 -47.38 2.65
N ARG A 375 -42.51 -46.24 3.20
CA ARG A 375 -43.93 -45.89 3.32
C ARG A 375 -44.63 -45.79 1.97
N ILE A 376 -44.00 -45.11 1.02
CA ILE A 376 -44.54 -44.95 -0.35
C ILE A 376 -44.62 -46.31 -1.05
N SER A 377 -43.59 -47.15 -0.91
CA SER A 377 -43.62 -48.52 -1.45
C SER A 377 -44.77 -49.34 -0.85
N ALA A 378 -45.00 -49.27 0.46
CA ALA A 378 -46.08 -49.97 1.14
C ALA A 378 -47.48 -49.46 0.72
N GLN A 379 -47.67 -48.14 0.55
CA GLN A 379 -48.93 -47.58 0.05
C GLN A 379 -49.19 -47.95 -1.41
N SER A 380 -48.16 -47.96 -2.26
CA SER A 380 -48.33 -48.32 -3.68
C SER A 380 -48.83 -49.75 -3.91
N LYS A 381 -48.59 -50.67 -2.95
CA LYS A 381 -49.07 -52.05 -3.01
C LYS A 381 -50.56 -52.21 -2.67
N MET A 382 -51.22 -51.20 -2.08
CA MET A 382 -52.61 -51.33 -1.64
C MET A 382 -53.66 -50.82 -2.63
N ASP A 383 -53.31 -49.98 -3.62
CA ASP A 383 -54.33 -49.28 -4.43
C ASP A 383 -54.24 -49.46 -5.96
N PHE A 384 -53.51 -50.46 -6.47
CA PHE A 384 -53.54 -50.73 -7.92
C PHE A 384 -54.76 -51.58 -8.34
N LYS A 385 -55.95 -51.00 -8.23
CA LYS A 385 -57.14 -51.43 -8.97
C LYS A 385 -57.22 -50.60 -10.24
N VAL A 386 -56.71 -51.14 -11.34
CA VAL A 386 -56.77 -50.52 -12.68
C VAL A 386 -58.21 -50.24 -13.05
N PRO A 387 -58.64 -48.96 -13.18
CA PRO A 387 -59.90 -48.65 -13.82
C PRO A 387 -59.68 -48.83 -15.33
N GLN A 388 -60.39 -49.78 -15.93
CA GLN A 388 -60.51 -49.84 -17.39
C GLN A 388 -61.31 -48.63 -17.87
N THR A 389 -60.63 -47.54 -18.18
CA THR A 389 -61.21 -46.42 -18.93
C THR A 389 -60.87 -46.59 -20.40
N THR A 390 -61.89 -46.92 -21.18
CA THR A 390 -61.93 -46.85 -22.65
C THR A 390 -61.50 -45.46 -23.13
N VAL A 391 -60.35 -45.39 -23.78
CA VAL A 391 -59.84 -44.19 -24.44
C VAL A 391 -60.51 -44.05 -25.81
N SER A 392 -61.32 -43.00 -25.97
CA SER A 392 -61.78 -42.56 -27.29
C SER A 392 -60.61 -41.94 -28.08
N PRO A 393 -60.58 -42.07 -29.41
CA PRO A 393 -59.50 -41.52 -30.23
C PRO A 393 -59.53 -40.00 -30.18
N LEU A 394 -58.44 -39.40 -29.68
CA LEU A 394 -58.23 -37.96 -29.69
C LEU A 394 -57.68 -37.54 -31.06
N ASP A 395 -58.42 -36.60 -31.66
CA ASP A 395 -58.18 -35.94 -32.93
C ASP A 395 -56.84 -35.16 -32.92
N PRO A 396 -55.93 -35.36 -33.88
CA PRO A 396 -54.64 -34.67 -33.91
C PRO A 396 -54.83 -33.19 -34.28
N ARG A 397 -54.61 -32.30 -33.31
CA ARG A 397 -54.45 -30.86 -33.61
C ARG A 397 -53.08 -30.61 -34.26
N PRO A 398 -53.01 -29.80 -35.33
CA PRO A 398 -51.76 -29.44 -35.96
C PRO A 398 -50.91 -28.56 -35.05
N PHE A 399 -49.62 -28.86 -35.03
CA PHE A 399 -48.56 -28.15 -34.32
C PHE A 399 -48.34 -26.78 -34.98
N ASP A 400 -48.50 -25.69 -34.23
CA ASP A 400 -48.16 -24.32 -34.69
C ASP A 400 -46.70 -24.00 -34.31
N PRO A 401 -45.78 -23.92 -35.29
CA PRO A 401 -44.36 -23.67 -35.01
C PRO A 401 -44.01 -22.22 -34.63
N ASN A 402 -44.97 -21.29 -34.50
CA ASN A 402 -44.69 -19.87 -34.25
C ASN A 402 -44.84 -19.40 -32.79
N GLU A 403 -45.23 -20.25 -31.85
CA GLU A 403 -45.52 -19.83 -30.47
C GLU A 403 -44.28 -19.60 -29.58
N GLY A 404 -43.06 -19.75 -30.11
CA GLY A 404 -41.82 -19.74 -29.34
C GLY A 404 -40.96 -18.46 -29.32
N ARG A 405 -41.38 -17.34 -29.94
CA ARG A 405 -40.56 -16.11 -30.03
C ARG A 405 -41.14 -14.92 -29.27
N LYS A 406 -41.25 -15.03 -27.95
CA LYS A 406 -41.32 -13.87 -27.04
C LYS A 406 -40.71 -14.21 -25.68
N TRP A 407 -39.37 -14.16 -25.58
CA TRP A 407 -38.65 -13.86 -24.34
C TRP A 407 -37.35 -13.14 -24.68
#